data_AF-A0A1V5QMV1-F1
#
_entry.id   AF-A0A1V5QMV1-F1
#
_cell.length_a   1.000
_cell.length_b   1.000
_cell.length_c   1.000
_cell.angle_alpha   90.00
_cell.angle_beta   90.00
_cell.angle_gamma   90.00
#
_symmetry.space_group_name_H-M   'P 1'
#
loop_
_entity.id
_entity.type
_entity.pdbx_description
1 polymer ?
#
loop_
_entity_poly.entity_id
_entity_poly.type
_entity_poly.pdbx_seq_one_letter_code
_entity_poly.pdbx_strand_id
1 'polypeptide(L)'
;MVTAHVDVSRSEEQQGIKTTELTAGRYKRIASQYGPLSEEGRATIQAQLDHIYSVFVNSIAKFRSVSVDTVLAQMADGRVFLGQQAIQVGLVDGVSTLTGLVELLAQERRSLRPGAGAASLPTTPNATEETMAITREQLQAEAPDLLTALLEEGKAQGRAEELARVQGCLDAAAPGYEKLALEKALDGQTEPGACAIAIVQAQKADHAKAAEAVNAGPDPVPVAPEPPEAQAKPEETPEAVQAELRDYMKTQAAKGRQITSLQAATELRALKGR
;
A
#
# COMPACT_ATOMS: atom_id res chain seq x y z
N MET A 1 5.82 -20.77 13.64
CA MET A 1 6.44 -19.85 12.65
C MET A 1 6.90 -20.67 11.47
N VAL A 2 6.78 -20.17 10.24
CA VAL A 2 7.10 -20.95 9.03
C VAL A 2 7.93 -20.10 8.09
N THR A 3 8.89 -20.73 7.42
CA THR A 3 9.60 -20.17 6.27
C THR A 3 9.71 -21.25 5.20
N ALA A 4 9.81 -20.85 3.94
CA ALA A 4 9.96 -21.76 2.81
C ALA A 4 11.23 -21.42 2.05
N HIS A 5 12.01 -22.44 1.73
CA HIS A 5 13.08 -22.38 0.74
C HIS A 5 12.58 -23.04 -0.54
N VAL A 6 12.81 -22.40 -1.68
CA VAL A 6 12.40 -22.90 -2.99
C VAL A 6 13.65 -23.12 -3.83
N ASP A 7 13.84 -24.35 -4.30
CA ASP A 7 14.90 -24.70 -5.23
C ASP A 7 14.34 -24.69 -6.66
N VAL A 8 14.85 -23.78 -7.49
CA VAL A 8 14.48 -23.62 -8.91
C VAL A 8 15.53 -24.17 -9.86
N SER A 9 16.63 -24.75 -9.37
CA SER A 9 17.77 -25.19 -10.18
C SER A 9 17.39 -26.14 -11.32
N ARG A 10 16.49 -27.09 -11.06
CA ARG A 10 15.96 -27.99 -12.11
C ARG A 10 15.11 -27.28 -13.16
N SER A 11 14.38 -26.25 -12.77
CA SER A 11 13.56 -25.45 -13.69
C SER A 11 14.45 -24.67 -14.65
N GLU A 12 15.53 -24.08 -14.13
CA GLU A 12 16.52 -23.38 -14.96
C GLU A 12 17.23 -24.32 -15.93
N GLU A 13 17.63 -25.51 -15.46
CA GLU A 13 18.26 -26.53 -16.31
C GLU A 13 17.37 -26.93 -17.49
N GLN A 14 16.06 -27.13 -17.25
CA GLN A 14 15.08 -27.43 -18.31
C GLN A 14 14.91 -26.28 -19.31
N GLN A 15 15.10 -25.04 -18.86
CA GLN A 15 15.04 -23.84 -19.70
C GLN A 15 16.39 -23.53 -20.38
N GLY A 16 17.42 -24.34 -20.16
CA GLY A 16 18.77 -24.09 -20.68
C GLY A 16 19.49 -22.92 -20.00
N ILE A 17 19.01 -22.49 -18.83
CA ILE A 17 19.60 -21.42 -18.03
C ILE A 17 20.60 -22.04 -17.05
N LYS A 18 21.81 -21.47 -16.98
CA LYS A 18 22.83 -21.87 -16.01
C LYS A 18 23.23 -20.68 -15.14
N THR A 19 22.71 -20.66 -13.92
CA THR A 19 23.04 -19.63 -12.94
C THR A 19 24.32 -19.97 -12.19
N THR A 20 25.33 -19.11 -12.30
CA THR A 20 26.56 -19.20 -11.49
C THR A 20 26.62 -17.98 -10.59
N GLU A 21 26.54 -18.21 -9.30
CA GLU A 21 26.52 -17.11 -8.35
C GLU A 21 27.94 -16.86 -7.79
N LEU A 22 28.32 -15.59 -7.62
CA LEU A 22 29.55 -15.14 -6.93
C LEU A 22 29.19 -14.38 -5.65
N THR A 23 29.78 -14.71 -4.50
CA THR A 23 29.46 -14.05 -3.22
C THR A 23 30.70 -13.73 -2.41
N ALA A 24 30.65 -12.59 -1.72
CA ALA A 24 31.67 -12.17 -0.76
C ALA A 24 31.23 -12.53 0.67
N GLY A 25 31.42 -13.79 1.08
CA GLY A 25 31.20 -14.26 2.45
C GLY A 25 30.31 -15.52 2.55
N ARG A 26 30.63 -16.40 3.51
CA ARG A 26 30.03 -17.73 3.69
C ARG A 26 28.50 -17.71 3.77
N TYR A 27 27.91 -16.74 4.47
CA TYR A 27 26.47 -16.72 4.76
C TYR A 27 25.61 -15.96 3.74
N LYS A 28 26.20 -15.26 2.75
CA LYS A 28 25.43 -14.43 1.81
C LYS A 28 24.56 -15.22 0.83
N ARG A 29 24.80 -16.52 0.72
CA ARG A 29 24.06 -17.46 -0.13
C ARG A 29 23.43 -18.60 0.68
N ILE A 30 23.28 -18.43 1.98
CA ILE A 30 22.89 -19.55 2.84
C ILE A 30 21.50 -20.14 2.46
N ALA A 31 20.65 -19.35 1.80
CA ALA A 31 19.30 -19.72 1.36
C ALA A 31 19.08 -19.53 -0.16
N SER A 32 20.12 -19.69 -1.00
CA SER A 32 19.95 -19.50 -2.46
C SER A 32 18.96 -20.49 -3.06
N GLN A 33 18.12 -19.99 -3.95
CA GLN A 33 17.15 -20.77 -4.73
C GLN A 33 17.77 -21.53 -5.90
N TYR A 34 19.03 -21.25 -6.26
CA TYR A 34 19.69 -21.81 -7.44
C TYR A 34 20.39 -23.15 -7.13
N GLY A 35 20.03 -23.79 -6.02
CA GLY A 35 20.47 -25.12 -5.64
C GLY A 35 19.77 -25.61 -4.37
N PRO A 36 20.01 -26.87 -3.98
CA PRO A 36 19.41 -27.44 -2.78
C PRO A 36 19.93 -26.71 -1.54
N LEU A 37 19.04 -26.53 -0.55
CA LEU A 37 19.41 -25.93 0.72
C LEU A 37 20.48 -26.78 1.41
N SER A 38 21.61 -26.16 1.77
CA SER A 38 22.69 -26.83 2.50
C SER A 38 22.30 -27.12 3.95
N GLU A 39 22.98 -28.08 4.59
CA GLU A 39 22.74 -28.40 5.99
C GLU A 39 23.05 -27.20 6.91
N GLU A 40 24.15 -26.48 6.65
CA GLU A 40 24.49 -25.24 7.37
C GLU A 40 23.39 -24.17 7.19
N GLY A 41 22.78 -24.08 6.01
CA GLY A 41 21.68 -23.16 5.77
C GLY A 41 20.40 -23.54 6.45
N ARG A 42 20.04 -24.82 6.41
CA ARG A 42 18.91 -25.35 7.19
C ARG A 42 19.10 -25.05 8.67
N ALA A 43 20.26 -25.36 9.25
CA ALA A 43 20.54 -25.13 10.66
C ALA A 43 20.48 -23.63 11.02
N THR A 44 21.04 -22.77 10.18
CA THR A 44 21.04 -21.31 10.41
C THR A 44 19.62 -20.75 10.39
N ILE A 45 18.82 -21.13 9.39
CA ILE A 45 17.42 -20.68 9.26
C ILE A 45 16.58 -21.25 10.40
N GLN A 46 16.77 -22.52 10.76
CA GLN A 46 16.05 -23.15 11.86
C GLN A 46 16.36 -22.46 13.20
N ALA A 47 17.62 -22.13 13.48
CA ALA A 47 17.99 -21.40 14.70
C ALA A 47 17.32 -20.02 14.79
N GLN A 48 17.17 -19.33 13.65
CA GLN A 48 16.44 -18.06 13.60
C GLN A 48 14.95 -18.25 13.89
N LEU A 49 14.32 -19.28 13.30
CA LEU A 49 12.92 -19.62 13.58
C LEU A 49 12.71 -19.97 15.05
N ASP A 50 13.58 -20.80 15.62
CA ASP A 50 13.50 -21.24 17.01
C ASP A 50 13.64 -20.05 17.96
N HIS A 51 14.55 -19.11 17.66
CA HIS A 51 14.71 -17.89 18.43
C HIS A 51 13.44 -17.04 18.40
N ILE A 52 12.88 -16.77 17.22
CA ILE A 52 11.66 -15.95 17.11
C ILE A 52 10.47 -16.65 17.75
N TYR A 53 10.36 -17.97 17.61
CA TYR A 53 9.34 -18.77 18.28
C TYR A 53 9.47 -18.68 19.81
N SER A 54 10.70 -18.72 20.35
CA SER A 54 10.91 -18.53 21.79
C SER A 54 10.42 -17.17 22.29
N VAL A 55 10.65 -16.09 21.52
CA VAL A 55 10.16 -14.74 21.86
C VAL A 55 8.63 -14.71 21.87
N PHE A 56 7.99 -15.34 20.89
CA PHE A 56 6.54 -15.45 20.81
C PHE A 56 5.95 -16.18 22.03
N VAL A 57 6.49 -17.36 22.35
CA VAL A 57 6.03 -18.18 23.49
C VAL A 57 6.22 -17.43 24.81
N ASN A 58 7.38 -16.82 25.02
CA ASN A 58 7.67 -16.04 26.23
C ASN A 58 6.74 -14.82 26.37
N SER A 59 6.38 -14.18 25.27
CA SER A 59 5.45 -13.04 25.28
C SER A 59 4.05 -13.49 25.73
N ILE A 60 3.55 -14.60 25.19
CA ILE A 60 2.26 -15.17 25.61
C ILE A 60 2.30 -15.54 27.09
N ALA A 61 3.33 -16.26 27.52
CA ALA A 61 3.50 -16.66 28.91
C ALA A 61 3.43 -15.45 29.86
N LYS A 62 4.17 -14.38 29.53
CA LYS A 62 4.19 -13.13 30.31
C LYS A 62 2.82 -12.44 30.35
N PHE A 63 2.17 -12.24 29.21
CA PHE A 63 0.94 -11.42 29.14
C PHE A 63 -0.35 -12.20 29.42
N ARG A 64 -0.30 -13.54 29.44
CA ARG A 64 -1.39 -14.40 29.92
C ARG A 64 -1.16 -14.89 31.35
N SER A 65 -0.01 -14.55 31.96
CA SER A 65 0.38 -15.00 33.31
C SER A 65 0.36 -16.52 33.47
N VAL A 66 0.83 -17.24 32.45
CA VAL A 66 0.92 -18.72 32.41
C VAL A 66 2.37 -19.17 32.22
N SER A 67 2.65 -20.44 32.52
CA SER A 67 3.99 -21.00 32.29
C SER A 67 4.29 -21.19 30.81
N VAL A 68 5.57 -21.14 30.43
CA VAL A 68 6.05 -21.46 29.07
C VAL A 68 5.58 -22.86 28.65
N ASP A 69 5.63 -23.83 29.56
CA ASP A 69 5.20 -25.21 29.28
C ASP A 69 3.70 -25.29 28.94
N THR A 70 2.87 -24.50 29.64
CA THR A 70 1.43 -24.39 29.32
C THR A 70 1.23 -23.82 27.92
N VAL A 71 1.99 -22.77 27.56
CA VAL A 71 1.89 -22.16 26.23
C VAL A 71 2.26 -23.17 25.14
N LEU A 72 3.38 -23.89 25.30
CA LEU A 72 3.81 -24.91 24.34
C LEU A 72 2.83 -26.06 24.21
N ALA A 73 2.26 -26.54 25.32
CA ALA A 73 1.38 -27.69 25.33
C ALA A 73 -0.04 -27.38 24.81
N GLN A 74 -0.54 -26.15 25.00
CA GLN A 74 -1.97 -25.86 24.83
C GLN A 74 -2.29 -24.69 23.90
N MET A 75 -1.35 -23.77 23.68
CA MET A 75 -1.62 -22.48 23.04
C MET A 75 -0.81 -22.23 21.77
N ALA A 76 0.42 -22.75 21.66
CA ALA A 76 1.40 -22.35 20.64
C ALA A 76 1.87 -23.50 19.72
N ASP A 77 1.00 -24.47 19.42
CA ASP A 77 1.29 -25.59 18.51
C ASP A 77 1.06 -25.26 17.02
N GLY A 78 0.59 -24.03 16.72
CA GLY A 78 0.36 -23.54 15.36
C GLY A 78 -1.03 -23.83 14.80
N ARG A 79 -1.93 -24.44 15.58
CA ARG A 79 -3.33 -24.64 15.17
C ARG A 79 -4.14 -23.35 15.27
N VAL A 80 -5.28 -23.34 14.57
CA VAL A 80 -6.26 -22.25 14.66
C VAL A 80 -7.25 -22.55 15.78
N PHE A 81 -7.47 -21.58 16.67
CA PHE A 81 -8.51 -21.64 17.69
C PHE A 81 -9.72 -20.83 17.26
N LEU A 82 -10.90 -21.45 17.19
CA LEU A 82 -12.14 -20.76 16.81
C LEU A 82 -12.92 -20.30 18.04
N GLY A 83 -13.15 -18.99 18.15
CA GLY A 83 -14.07 -18.38 19.11
C GLY A 83 -13.88 -18.90 20.54
N GLN A 84 -14.83 -19.74 20.99
CA GLN A 84 -14.84 -20.32 22.34
C GLN A 84 -13.60 -21.16 22.67
N GLN A 85 -12.97 -21.79 21.68
CA GLN A 85 -11.74 -22.55 21.92
C GLN A 85 -10.61 -21.64 22.41
N ALA A 86 -10.51 -20.42 21.88
CA ALA A 86 -9.50 -19.46 22.30
C ALA A 86 -9.72 -18.97 23.74
N ILE A 87 -10.98 -18.87 24.17
CA ILE A 87 -11.33 -18.55 25.57
C ILE A 87 -10.92 -19.72 26.48
N GLN A 88 -11.27 -20.96 26.10
CA GLN A 88 -10.98 -22.16 26.91
C GLN A 88 -9.49 -22.37 27.15
N VAL A 89 -8.65 -22.09 26.15
CA VAL A 89 -7.18 -22.17 26.30
C VAL A 89 -6.56 -20.90 26.87
N GLY A 90 -7.36 -19.89 27.23
CA GLY A 90 -6.87 -18.65 27.84
C GLY A 90 -6.08 -17.74 26.89
N LEU A 91 -6.27 -17.88 25.58
CA LEU A 91 -5.67 -16.97 24.59
C LEU A 91 -6.39 -15.63 24.53
N VAL A 92 -7.69 -15.58 24.84
CA VAL A 92 -8.50 -14.35 24.86
C VAL A 92 -9.40 -14.32 26.09
N ASP A 93 -9.73 -13.11 26.55
CA ASP A 93 -10.53 -12.90 27.77
C ASP A 93 -12.04 -13.07 27.52
N GLY A 94 -12.49 -12.93 26.26
CA GLY A 94 -13.89 -13.05 25.88
C GLY A 94 -14.15 -12.66 24.44
N VAL A 95 -15.43 -12.64 24.05
CA VAL A 95 -15.91 -12.16 22.75
C VAL A 95 -16.87 -11.02 22.97
N SER A 96 -16.65 -9.91 22.26
CA SER A 96 -17.53 -8.73 22.29
C SER A 96 -17.59 -8.07 20.91
N THR A 97 -18.62 -7.26 20.69
CA THR A 97 -18.65 -6.34 19.54
C THR A 97 -17.79 -5.11 19.84
N LEU A 98 -17.37 -4.39 18.80
CA LEU A 98 -16.61 -3.15 18.99
C LEU A 98 -17.35 -2.16 19.90
N THR A 99 -18.65 -1.95 19.65
CA THR A 99 -19.50 -1.07 20.47
C THR A 99 -19.55 -1.54 21.93
N GLY A 100 -19.76 -2.84 22.16
CA GLY A 100 -19.79 -3.40 23.51
C GLY A 100 -18.45 -3.26 24.24
N LEU A 101 -17.32 -3.41 23.53
CA LEU A 101 -15.98 -3.20 24.11
C LEU A 101 -15.76 -1.73 24.49
N VAL A 102 -16.18 -0.78 23.64
CA VAL A 102 -16.06 0.67 23.94
C VAL A 102 -16.89 1.05 25.16
N GLU A 103 -18.12 0.53 25.27
CA GLU A 103 -18.98 0.76 26.43
C GLU A 103 -18.37 0.17 27.71
N LEU A 104 -17.84 -1.05 27.65
CA LEU A 104 -17.17 -1.70 28.77
C LEU A 104 -15.96 -0.88 29.25
N LEU A 105 -15.09 -0.46 28.34
CA LEU A 105 -13.92 0.36 28.68
C LEU A 105 -14.33 1.74 29.22
N ALA A 106 -15.41 2.34 28.71
CA ALA A 106 -15.93 3.61 29.22
C ALA A 106 -16.49 3.46 30.65
N GLN A 107 -17.15 2.33 30.95
CA GLN A 107 -17.64 2.01 32.28
C GLN A 107 -16.49 1.71 33.26
N GLU A 108 -15.51 0.90 32.86
CA GLU A 108 -14.33 0.61 33.69
C GLU A 108 -13.55 1.89 34.01
N ARG A 109 -13.31 2.76 33.02
CA ARG A 109 -12.69 4.07 33.25
C ARG A 109 -13.47 4.96 34.21
N ARG A 110 -14.81 4.87 34.21
CA ARG A 110 -15.66 5.59 35.16
C ARG A 110 -15.58 5.00 36.56
N SER A 111 -15.50 3.67 36.67
CA SER A 111 -15.35 2.98 37.96
C SER A 111 -13.99 3.23 38.62
N LEU A 112 -12.93 3.37 37.81
CA LEU A 112 -11.57 3.71 38.25
C LEU A 112 -11.42 5.20 38.64
N ARG A 113 -12.43 6.03 38.34
CA ARG A 113 -12.59 7.41 38.82
C ARG A 113 -13.84 7.52 39.69
N PRO A 114 -13.80 7.09 40.96
CA PRO A 114 -14.89 7.37 41.89
C PRO A 114 -14.94 8.89 42.12
N GLY A 115 -15.79 9.57 41.35
CA GLY A 115 -15.86 11.05 41.31
C GLY A 115 -16.39 11.61 39.98
N ALA A 116 -16.40 10.83 38.91
CA ALA A 116 -16.98 11.22 37.62
C ALA A 116 -18.31 10.49 37.34
N GLY A 117 -19.22 10.51 38.31
CA GLY A 117 -20.61 10.11 38.15
C GLY A 117 -21.45 11.28 37.64
N ALA A 118 -22.23 11.03 36.59
CA ALA A 118 -23.03 11.99 35.85
C ALA A 118 -23.91 12.87 36.74
N ALA A 119 -24.06 14.13 36.32
CA ALA A 119 -25.05 15.07 36.77
C ALA A 119 -26.47 14.50 36.63
N SER A 120 -26.95 13.84 37.67
CA SER A 120 -28.37 13.73 37.98
C SER A 120 -28.58 14.55 39.24
N LEU A 121 -29.20 15.73 39.08
CA LEU A 121 -29.71 16.51 40.20
C LEU A 121 -30.96 15.81 40.75
N PRO A 122 -30.93 15.34 42.01
CA PRO A 122 -32.09 15.51 42.86
C PRO A 122 -31.73 16.45 44.03
N THR A 123 -32.46 17.55 44.02
CA THR A 123 -32.91 18.44 45.10
C THR A 123 -32.60 18.02 46.55
N THR A 124 -31.85 18.91 47.23
CA THR A 124 -31.86 19.28 48.67
C THR A 124 -31.26 18.33 49.72
N PRO A 125 -30.84 18.86 50.89
CA PRO A 125 -29.82 19.91 51.08
C PRO A 125 -28.78 19.46 52.13
N ASN A 126 -27.74 20.29 52.31
CA ASN A 126 -26.92 20.37 53.52
C ASN A 126 -25.69 19.45 53.62
N ALA A 127 -24.56 19.97 53.12
CA ALA A 127 -23.26 19.84 53.77
C ALA A 127 -22.41 21.05 53.32
N THR A 128 -22.31 22.04 54.20
CA THR A 128 -21.38 23.17 54.08
C THR A 128 -19.94 22.66 54.19
N GLU A 129 -19.28 22.50 53.05
CA GLU A 129 -17.84 22.67 52.91
C GLU A 129 -17.61 23.73 51.84
N GLU A 130 -17.41 24.97 52.29
CA GLU A 130 -17.00 26.08 51.44
C GLU A 130 -15.54 25.84 51.00
N THR A 131 -15.34 25.06 49.93
CA THR A 131 -14.11 25.18 49.15
C THR A 131 -14.14 26.52 48.44
N MET A 132 -13.45 27.52 49.00
CA MET A 132 -13.30 28.82 48.35
C MET A 132 -12.55 28.63 47.03
N ALA A 133 -13.27 28.70 45.91
CA ALA A 133 -12.66 28.78 44.59
C ALA A 133 -11.88 30.09 44.53
N ILE A 134 -10.55 30.01 44.54
CA ILE A 134 -9.69 31.19 44.42
C ILE A 134 -9.95 31.82 43.05
N THR A 135 -10.46 33.05 43.03
CA THR A 135 -10.72 33.75 41.78
C THR A 135 -9.41 34.32 41.21
N ARG A 136 -9.36 34.57 39.90
CA ARG A 136 -8.19 35.17 39.25
C ARG A 136 -7.81 36.51 39.91
N GLU A 137 -8.81 37.26 40.32
CA GLU A 137 -8.68 38.56 40.98
C GLU A 137 -8.09 38.42 42.39
N GLN A 138 -8.47 37.36 43.13
CA GLN A 138 -7.89 37.04 44.44
C GLN A 138 -6.44 36.58 44.32
N LEU A 139 -6.13 35.73 43.34
CA LEU A 139 -4.75 35.28 43.08
C LEU A 139 -3.84 36.46 42.69
N GLN A 140 -4.36 37.44 41.96
CA GLN A 140 -3.64 38.66 41.59
C GLN A 140 -3.32 39.55 42.80
N ALA A 141 -4.23 39.62 43.79
CA ALA A 141 -4.05 40.42 44.98
C ALA A 141 -3.10 39.77 46.00
N GLU A 142 -3.17 38.45 46.15
CA GLU A 142 -2.44 37.70 47.18
C GLU A 142 -1.08 37.17 46.72
N ALA A 143 -0.94 36.82 45.44
CA ALA A 143 0.27 36.21 44.90
C ALA A 143 0.49 36.58 43.41
N PRO A 144 0.84 37.86 43.12
CA PRO A 144 1.02 38.33 41.75
C PRO A 144 2.13 37.59 40.99
N ASP A 145 3.21 37.21 41.67
CA ASP A 145 4.32 36.45 41.07
C ASP A 145 3.89 35.04 40.66
N LEU A 146 3.04 34.40 41.47
CA LEU A 146 2.49 33.07 41.19
C LEU A 146 1.52 33.11 40.00
N LEU A 147 0.63 34.12 39.96
CA LEU A 147 -0.27 34.32 38.83
C LEU A 147 0.53 34.55 37.53
N THR A 148 1.62 35.32 37.61
CA THR A 148 2.48 35.58 36.45
C THR A 148 3.15 34.29 35.97
N ALA A 149 3.70 33.48 36.88
CA ALA A 149 4.29 32.19 36.56
C ALA A 149 3.28 31.23 35.90
N LEU A 150 2.06 31.13 36.44
CA LEU A 150 1.00 30.29 35.88
C LEU A 150 0.54 30.74 34.49
N LEU A 151 0.45 32.05 34.25
CA LEU A 151 0.10 32.58 32.93
C LEU A 151 1.20 32.32 31.90
N GLU A 152 2.47 32.47 32.29
CA GLU A 152 3.61 32.16 31.41
C GLU A 152 3.69 30.66 31.11
N GLU A 153 3.47 29.81 32.11
CA GLU A 153 3.39 28.35 31.92
C GLU A 153 2.23 27.98 30.98
N GLY A 154 1.03 28.53 31.21
CA GLY A 154 -0.13 28.28 30.35
C GLY A 154 0.06 28.75 28.91
N LYS A 155 0.71 29.91 28.70
CA LYS A 155 1.08 30.38 27.35
C LYS A 155 2.12 29.47 26.70
N ALA A 156 3.09 28.96 27.46
CA ALA A 156 4.12 28.06 26.96
C ALA A 156 3.52 26.71 26.56
N GLN A 157 2.65 26.14 27.41
CA GLN A 157 1.91 24.91 27.12
C GLN A 157 1.02 25.07 25.89
N GLY A 158 0.19 26.13 25.84
CA GLY A 158 -0.68 26.38 24.69
C GLY A 158 0.08 26.62 23.38
N ARG A 159 1.24 27.29 23.43
CA ARG A 159 2.11 27.42 22.25
C ARG A 159 2.69 26.07 21.82
N ALA A 160 3.14 25.26 22.76
CA ALA A 160 3.70 23.95 22.47
C ALA A 160 2.65 23.01 21.85
N GLU A 161 1.44 23.00 22.41
CA GLU A 161 0.32 22.22 21.88
C GLU A 161 -0.08 22.68 20.47
N GLU A 162 -0.19 24.00 20.25
CA GLU A 162 -0.57 24.52 18.93
C GLU A 162 0.52 24.29 17.87
N LEU A 163 1.80 24.42 18.25
CA LEU A 163 2.90 24.08 17.34
C LEU A 163 2.90 22.59 17.00
N ALA A 164 2.62 21.70 17.97
CA ALA A 164 2.52 20.27 17.73
C ALA A 164 1.35 19.93 16.79
N ARG A 165 0.19 20.59 16.96
CA ARG A 165 -0.97 20.43 16.09
C ARG A 165 -0.67 20.87 14.65
N VAL A 166 -0.10 22.08 14.50
CA VAL A 166 0.29 22.64 13.19
C VAL A 166 1.33 21.75 12.51
N GLN A 167 2.36 21.32 13.24
CA GLN A 167 3.39 20.43 12.71
C GLN A 167 2.80 19.10 12.24
N GLY A 168 1.90 18.49 13.03
CA GLY A 168 1.24 17.25 12.65
C GLY A 168 0.41 17.36 11.36
N CYS A 169 -0.24 18.51 11.12
CA CYS A 169 -0.94 18.79 9.86
C CYS A 169 0.02 18.97 8.67
N LEU A 170 1.18 19.59 8.89
CA LEU A 170 2.19 19.79 7.85
C LEU A 170 2.95 18.48 7.52
N ASP A 171 3.21 17.65 8.51
CA ASP A 171 3.84 16.32 8.30
C ASP A 171 2.93 15.38 7.51
N ALA A 172 1.62 15.58 7.58
CA ALA A 172 0.64 14.86 6.77
C ALA A 172 0.58 15.36 5.31
N ALA A 173 1.29 16.44 4.96
CA ALA A 173 1.32 16.97 3.60
C ALA A 173 1.91 15.96 2.62
N ALA A 174 1.23 15.79 1.48
CA ALA A 174 1.73 15.02 0.35
C ALA A 174 2.14 15.98 -0.79
N PRO A 175 3.05 15.54 -1.69
CA PRO A 175 3.48 16.36 -2.83
C PRO A 175 2.30 16.89 -3.64
N GLY A 176 2.20 18.22 -3.77
CA GLY A 176 1.12 18.91 -4.50
C GLY A 176 -0.11 19.29 -3.65
N TYR A 177 -0.15 18.90 -2.37
CA TYR A 177 -1.25 19.20 -1.43
C TYR A 177 -0.81 20.11 -0.26
N GLU A 178 0.36 20.76 -0.37
CA GLU A 178 0.95 21.60 0.68
C GLU A 178 0.05 22.80 1.01
N LYS A 179 -0.61 23.37 0.00
CA LYS A 179 -1.55 24.48 0.20
C LYS A 179 -2.76 24.06 1.04
N LEU A 180 -3.30 22.86 0.80
CA LEU A 180 -4.43 22.32 1.55
C LEU A 180 -4.02 22.00 2.99
N ALA A 181 -2.82 21.43 3.19
CA ALA A 181 -2.26 21.17 4.50
C ALA A 181 -2.08 22.47 5.31
N LEU A 182 -1.56 23.53 4.68
CA LEU A 182 -1.43 24.85 5.31
C LEU A 182 -2.79 25.47 5.66
N GLU A 183 -3.78 25.40 4.77
CA GLU A 183 -5.12 25.92 5.03
C GLU A 183 -5.78 25.25 6.24
N LYS A 184 -5.64 23.91 6.35
CA LYS A 184 -6.16 23.13 7.48
C LYS A 184 -5.33 23.31 8.75
N ALA A 185 -4.02 23.55 8.65
CA ALA A 185 -3.22 23.86 9.82
C ALA A 185 -3.59 25.23 10.41
N LEU A 186 -3.88 26.23 9.57
CA LEU A 186 -4.13 27.61 10.00
C LEU A 186 -5.55 27.89 10.49
N ASP A 187 -6.48 26.94 10.37
CA ASP A 187 -7.87 27.13 10.83
C ASP A 187 -8.04 27.09 12.35
N GLY A 188 -7.01 26.65 13.09
CA GLY A 188 -7.03 26.57 14.56
C GLY A 188 -7.92 25.48 15.14
N GLN A 189 -8.53 24.63 14.32
CA GLN A 189 -9.55 23.66 14.74
C GLN A 189 -9.30 22.25 14.21
N THR A 190 -8.60 22.11 13.10
CA THR A 190 -8.38 20.79 12.49
C THR A 190 -7.24 20.06 13.21
N GLU A 191 -7.55 18.88 13.76
CA GLU A 191 -6.56 17.99 14.35
C GLU A 191 -5.70 17.29 13.27
N PRO A 192 -4.46 16.87 13.58
CA PRO A 192 -3.55 16.24 12.61
C PRO A 192 -4.15 15.06 11.84
N GLY A 193 -4.94 14.23 12.52
CA GLY A 193 -5.63 13.10 11.88
C GLY A 193 -6.69 13.54 10.86
N ALA A 194 -7.40 14.63 11.14
CA ALA A 194 -8.38 15.20 10.21
C ALA A 194 -7.70 15.89 9.02
N CYS A 195 -6.55 16.54 9.23
CA CYS A 195 -5.68 17.05 8.16
C CYS A 195 -5.26 15.93 7.19
N ALA A 196 -4.76 14.80 7.71
CA ALA A 196 -4.35 13.66 6.90
C ALA A 196 -5.52 13.07 6.09
N ILE A 197 -6.71 12.93 6.71
CA ILE A 197 -7.91 12.45 6.03
C ILE A 197 -8.31 13.38 4.88
N ALA A 198 -8.29 14.70 5.10
CA ALA A 198 -8.64 15.68 4.08
C ALA A 198 -7.69 15.61 2.87
N ILE A 199 -6.39 15.42 3.11
CA ILE A 199 -5.39 15.29 2.04
C ILE A 199 -5.60 14.00 1.24
N VAL A 200 -5.82 12.86 1.92
CA VAL A 200 -6.11 11.58 1.25
C VAL A 200 -7.41 11.63 0.44
N GLN A 201 -8.43 12.34 0.94
CA GLN A 201 -9.68 12.55 0.19
C GLN A 201 -9.46 13.38 -1.08
N ALA A 202 -8.66 14.45 -0.99
CA ALA A 202 -8.31 15.26 -2.14
C ALA A 202 -7.53 14.44 -3.19
N GLN A 203 -6.55 13.64 -2.75
CA GLN A 203 -5.81 12.71 -3.62
C GLN A 203 -6.72 11.72 -4.34
N LYS A 204 -7.66 11.11 -3.61
CA LYS A 204 -8.62 10.18 -4.21
C LYS A 204 -9.49 10.86 -5.27
N ALA A 205 -9.91 12.10 -5.03
CA ALA A 205 -10.70 12.86 -6.01
C ALA A 205 -9.92 13.15 -7.29
N ASP A 206 -8.66 13.54 -7.18
CA ASP A 206 -7.82 13.82 -8.36
C ASP A 206 -7.44 12.55 -9.11
N HIS A 207 -7.14 11.46 -8.40
CA HIS A 207 -6.94 10.15 -9.02
C HIS A 207 -8.21 9.61 -9.71
N ALA A 208 -9.40 9.87 -9.17
CA ALA A 208 -10.66 9.50 -9.81
C ALA A 208 -10.86 10.25 -11.14
N LYS A 209 -10.62 11.57 -11.15
CA LYS A 209 -10.67 12.38 -12.39
C LYS A 209 -9.64 11.91 -13.42
N ALA A 210 -8.43 11.59 -12.98
CA ALA A 210 -7.39 11.05 -13.86
C ALA A 210 -7.80 9.68 -14.45
N ALA A 211 -8.40 8.80 -13.64
CA ALA A 211 -8.92 7.52 -14.11
C ALA A 211 -10.07 7.68 -15.11
N GLU A 212 -10.98 8.64 -14.90
CA GLU A 212 -12.03 8.99 -15.86
C GLU A 212 -11.43 9.48 -17.19
N ALA A 213 -10.41 10.33 -17.15
CA ALA A 213 -9.72 10.81 -18.35
C ALA A 213 -9.01 9.68 -19.12
N VAL A 214 -8.42 8.72 -18.40
CA VAL A 214 -7.80 7.52 -19.03
C VAL A 214 -8.86 6.62 -19.66
N ASN A 215 -10.01 6.42 -19.00
CA ASN A 215 -11.11 5.62 -19.51
C ASN A 215 -11.85 6.27 -20.69
N ALA A 216 -11.91 7.59 -20.74
CA ALA A 216 -12.51 8.32 -21.85
C ALA A 216 -11.74 8.12 -23.16
N GLY A 217 -10.44 7.77 -23.08
CA GLY A 217 -9.55 7.72 -24.23
C GLY A 217 -9.35 9.11 -24.87
N PRO A 218 -8.36 9.27 -25.75
CA PRO A 218 -8.36 10.44 -26.63
C PRO A 218 -9.63 10.43 -27.49
N ASP A 219 -10.19 11.61 -27.78
CA ASP A 219 -11.25 11.73 -28.80
C ASP A 219 -10.83 10.91 -30.02
N PRO A 220 -11.75 10.12 -30.61
CA PRO A 220 -11.44 9.38 -31.83
C PRO A 220 -10.85 10.39 -32.80
N VAL A 221 -9.61 10.14 -33.23
CA VAL A 221 -8.92 10.99 -34.21
C VAL A 221 -9.95 11.26 -35.30
N PRO A 222 -10.34 12.51 -35.58
CA PRO A 222 -11.36 12.79 -36.58
C PRO A 222 -10.90 12.04 -37.81
N VAL A 223 -11.74 11.10 -38.28
CA VAL A 223 -11.46 10.35 -39.50
C VAL A 223 -11.12 11.43 -40.50
N ALA A 224 -9.85 11.49 -40.91
CA ALA A 224 -9.45 12.40 -41.96
C ALA A 224 -10.49 12.20 -43.07
N PRO A 225 -11.13 13.26 -43.58
CA PRO A 225 -12.12 13.10 -44.64
C PRO A 225 -11.50 12.14 -45.64
N GLU A 226 -12.19 11.01 -45.88
CA GLU A 226 -11.64 9.93 -46.70
C GLU A 226 -10.91 10.58 -47.86
N PRO A 227 -9.59 10.36 -48.02
CA PRO A 227 -8.93 10.77 -49.25
C PRO A 227 -9.84 10.26 -50.35
N PRO A 228 -10.32 11.12 -51.28
CA PRO A 228 -11.25 10.71 -52.31
C PRO A 228 -10.71 9.41 -52.86
N GLU A 229 -11.51 8.32 -52.77
CA GLU A 229 -11.09 6.94 -53.02
C GLU A 229 -9.88 6.97 -53.94
N ALA A 230 -8.70 6.72 -53.37
CA ALA A 230 -7.53 6.52 -54.20
C ALA A 230 -7.91 5.28 -55.02
N GLN A 231 -8.36 5.53 -56.25
CA GLN A 231 -8.83 4.54 -57.19
C GLN A 231 -7.96 3.32 -57.00
N ALA A 232 -8.56 2.21 -56.58
CA ALA A 232 -7.86 0.94 -56.53
C ALA A 232 -7.16 0.82 -57.88
N LYS A 233 -5.82 0.81 -57.88
CA LYS A 233 -5.07 0.48 -59.10
C LYS A 233 -5.72 -0.81 -59.62
N PRO A 234 -6.14 -0.85 -60.90
CA PRO A 234 -6.96 -1.96 -61.39
C PRO A 234 -6.27 -3.26 -61.02
N GLU A 235 -6.99 -4.12 -60.29
CA GLU A 235 -6.57 -5.49 -60.01
C GLU A 235 -6.33 -6.16 -61.37
N GLU A 236 -5.06 -6.28 -61.77
CA GLU A 236 -4.69 -6.98 -62.99
C GLU A 236 -5.09 -8.45 -62.80
N THR A 237 -6.15 -8.88 -63.51
CA THR A 237 -6.61 -10.26 -63.46
C THR A 237 -5.47 -11.19 -63.88
N PRO A 238 -5.39 -12.43 -63.35
CA PRO A 238 -4.32 -13.37 -63.67
C PRO A 238 -4.14 -13.59 -65.18
N GLU A 239 -5.21 -13.48 -65.96
CA GLU A 239 -5.18 -13.58 -67.43
C GLU A 239 -4.50 -12.38 -68.11
N ALA A 240 -4.68 -11.16 -67.60
CA ALA A 240 -4.05 -9.96 -68.14
C ALA A 240 -2.53 -9.96 -67.92
N VAL A 241 -2.09 -10.40 -66.73
CA VAL A 241 -0.66 -10.57 -66.40
C VAL A 241 -0.01 -11.62 -67.31
N GLN A 242 -0.72 -12.73 -67.58
CA GLN A 242 -0.24 -13.78 -68.48
C GLN A 242 -0.23 -13.38 -69.96
N ALA A 243 -1.15 -12.51 -70.39
CA ALA A 243 -1.14 -11.95 -71.74
C ALA A 243 0.07 -11.03 -71.95
N GLU A 244 0.33 -10.13 -71.00
CA GLU A 244 1.45 -9.19 -71.07
C GLU A 244 2.81 -9.89 -71.00
N LEU A 245 2.94 -10.93 -70.18
CA LEU A 245 4.10 -11.82 -70.16
C LEU A 245 4.37 -12.47 -71.52
N ARG A 246 3.32 -12.97 -72.18
CA ARG A 246 3.46 -13.60 -73.51
C ARG A 246 3.90 -12.59 -74.56
N ASP A 247 3.35 -11.38 -74.55
CA ASP A 247 3.76 -10.35 -75.50
C ASP A 247 5.18 -9.87 -75.24
N TYR A 248 5.59 -9.70 -73.99
CA TYR A 248 6.98 -9.37 -73.66
C TYR A 248 7.95 -10.46 -74.13
N MET A 249 7.64 -11.73 -73.88
CA MET A 249 8.46 -12.84 -74.38
C MET A 249 8.53 -12.89 -75.91
N LYS A 250 7.46 -12.56 -76.63
CA LYS A 250 7.48 -12.44 -78.10
C LYS A 250 8.39 -11.28 -78.57
N THR A 251 8.34 -10.13 -77.90
CA THR A 251 9.21 -8.99 -78.25
C THR A 251 10.69 -9.29 -78.01
N GLN A 252 11.02 -10.06 -76.97
CA GLN A 252 12.38 -10.49 -76.70
C GLN A 252 12.84 -11.58 -77.67
N ALA A 253 11.95 -12.50 -78.05
CA ALA A 253 12.21 -13.48 -79.09
C ALA A 253 12.49 -12.82 -80.46
N ALA A 254 11.76 -11.75 -80.80
CA ALA A 254 12.02 -10.95 -82.00
C ALA A 254 13.38 -10.20 -81.98
N LYS A 255 13.92 -9.95 -80.78
CA LYS A 255 15.27 -9.42 -80.55
C LYS A 255 16.34 -10.53 -80.41
N GLY A 256 15.98 -11.78 -80.67
CA GLY A 256 16.88 -12.94 -80.62
C GLY A 256 17.13 -13.51 -79.21
N ARG A 257 16.45 -13.02 -78.17
CA ARG A 257 16.56 -13.53 -76.79
C ARG A 257 15.35 -14.41 -76.43
N GLN A 258 15.60 -15.71 -76.25
CA GLN A 258 14.62 -16.63 -75.68
C GLN A 258 14.71 -16.60 -74.16
N ILE A 259 13.66 -16.13 -73.49
CA ILE A 259 13.58 -16.02 -72.03
C ILE A 259 12.40 -16.84 -71.51
N THR A 260 12.52 -17.36 -70.29
CA THR A 260 11.45 -18.12 -69.63
C THR A 260 10.42 -17.18 -69.00
N SER A 261 9.20 -17.66 -68.75
CA SER A 261 8.10 -16.85 -68.19
C SER A 261 8.43 -16.27 -66.81
N LEU A 262 9.20 -17.00 -65.99
CA LEU A 262 9.68 -16.53 -64.69
C LEU A 262 10.70 -15.40 -64.81
N GLN A 263 11.63 -15.49 -65.77
CA GLN A 263 12.60 -14.43 -66.04
C GLN A 263 11.90 -13.19 -66.60
N ALA A 264 10.96 -13.38 -67.53
CA ALA A 264 10.14 -12.31 -68.05
C ALA A 264 9.35 -11.59 -66.94
N ALA A 265 8.75 -12.32 -65.99
CA ALA A 265 8.00 -11.72 -64.89
C ALA A 265 8.87 -10.87 -63.97
N THR A 266 10.10 -11.31 -63.74
CA THR A 266 11.06 -10.62 -62.87
C THR A 266 11.56 -9.33 -63.51
N GLU A 267 11.88 -9.36 -64.80
CA GLU A 267 12.32 -8.16 -65.54
C GLU A 267 11.18 -7.15 -65.72
N LEU A 268 9.94 -7.62 -65.95
CA LEU A 268 8.77 -6.75 -66.10
C LEU A 268 8.38 -6.07 -64.78
N ARG A 269 8.52 -6.75 -63.64
CA ARG A 269 8.38 -6.13 -62.31
C ARG A 269 9.44 -5.07 -62.05
N ALA A 270 10.70 -5.37 -62.36
CA ALA A 270 11.80 -4.42 -62.21
C ALA A 270 11.61 -3.16 -63.07
N LEU A 271 11.07 -3.29 -64.29
CA LEU A 271 10.75 -2.16 -65.18
C LEU A 271 9.55 -1.34 -64.70
N LYS A 272 8.54 -1.98 -64.09
CA LYS A 272 7.32 -1.32 -63.60
C LYS A 272 7.43 -0.75 -62.18
N GLY A 273 8.56 -0.95 -61.49
CA GLY A 273 8.79 -0.44 -60.14
C GLY A 273 7.76 -0.93 -59.11
N ARG A 274 7.29 -2.18 -59.28
CA ARG A 274 6.33 -2.87 -58.41
C ARG A 274 6.96 -4.08 -57.75
#